data_AF-A0A0V1NZF1-F1
#
_entry.id   AF-A0A0V1NZF1-F1
#
_cell.length_a   1.000
_cell.length_b   1.000
_cell.length_c   1.000
_cell.angle_alpha   90.00
_cell.angle_beta   90.00
_cell.angle_gamma   90.00
#
_symmetry.space_group_name_H-M   'P 1'
#
loop_
_entity.id
_entity.type
_entity.pdbx_description
1 polymer ?
#
loop_
_entity_poly.entity_id
_entity_poly.type
_entity_poly.pdbx_seq_one_letter_code
_entity_poly.pdbx_strand_id
1 'polypeptide(L)'
;LNFMLNQSFSLMLGTLKRCLLLKVRSSGRVPFAVRTLAYASTMSSVYETVARGNLYSPNYRLFYKKNNQFISPWHDIPLYADENAKVYNMIVENPRWTNAKMEIATTEPMNPVKQDLKKGKVRFIDNCFPYHGYIWNYGALPQTWENPFNINSHTSANGDNDPIDACEIGQRVAKRGEVLQVKLLGLIALIDEGETDWKLIVIDVRDPLANKLHDITDVDIHHPGLLQATKEWLKIYKIPTGKPANKFGLNGMYQNKDFAANVIAETHEFWKKLTAKPENTELSTCTDDSHFMNKITQEEAMKIVASTPDQGEAEPIDPIVDTWHYISA
;
A
#
# COMPACT_ATOMS: atom_id res chain seq x y z
N LEU A 1 44.88 62.67 -17.17
CA LEU A 1 45.14 62.93 -18.60
C LEU A 1 44.13 62.09 -19.37
N ASN A 2 43.08 62.69 -19.92
CA ASN A 2 42.94 63.27 -21.27
C ASN A 2 42.58 62.16 -22.29
N PHE A 3 41.33 62.02 -22.77
CA PHE A 3 40.47 62.87 -23.66
C PHE A 3 40.69 62.68 -25.17
N MET A 4 39.56 62.81 -25.91
CA MET A 4 39.28 62.63 -27.36
C MET A 4 38.60 61.29 -27.69
N LEU A 5 37.32 61.19 -28.11
CA LEU A 5 36.22 62.16 -28.33
C LEU A 5 36.23 62.98 -29.66
N ASN A 6 35.47 62.51 -30.66
CA ASN A 6 34.82 63.20 -31.82
C ASN A 6 34.42 62.14 -32.88
N GLN A 7 33.48 62.27 -33.83
CA GLN A 7 32.20 63.02 -34.05
C GLN A 7 31.59 62.48 -35.40
N SER A 8 30.39 62.74 -35.95
CA SER A 8 29.18 63.56 -35.65
C SER A 8 27.96 63.04 -36.48
N PHE A 9 26.89 63.84 -36.67
CA PHE A 9 25.67 63.65 -37.51
C PHE A 9 24.62 62.61 -37.02
N SER A 10 23.32 62.87 -36.78
CA SER A 10 22.30 63.88 -37.24
C SER A 10 21.65 63.50 -38.60
N LEU A 11 20.32 63.57 -38.85
CA LEU A 11 19.15 64.33 -38.30
C LEU A 11 17.86 63.47 -38.54
N MET A 12 16.74 63.48 -37.76
CA MET A 12 15.57 64.39 -37.89
C MET A 12 14.38 64.08 -36.92
N LEU A 13 13.39 64.99 -36.93
CA LEU A 13 12.07 65.06 -36.24
C LEU A 13 11.20 63.78 -36.42
N GLY A 14 10.10 63.49 -35.70
CA GLY A 14 9.27 64.13 -34.65
C GLY A 14 8.09 63.16 -34.31
N THR A 15 7.23 63.26 -33.28
CA THR A 15 6.55 64.43 -32.71
C THR A 15 6.00 64.14 -31.29
N LEU A 16 5.68 65.19 -30.54
CA LEU A 16 4.87 65.26 -29.30
C LEU A 16 3.54 64.45 -29.40
N LYS A 17 2.80 64.03 -28.37
CA LYS A 17 2.68 64.30 -26.90
C LYS A 17 1.82 63.12 -26.30
N ARG A 18 1.44 62.94 -25.02
CA ARG A 18 1.44 63.70 -23.74
C ARG A 18 1.25 62.70 -22.56
N CYS A 19 1.89 62.86 -21.40
CA CYS A 19 1.28 62.48 -20.10
C CYS A 19 1.93 63.28 -18.95
N LEU A 20 1.18 63.56 -17.88
CA LEU A 20 1.58 64.40 -16.75
C LEU A 20 1.48 63.63 -15.43
N LEU A 21 2.32 63.94 -14.44
CA LEU A 21 2.29 63.29 -13.13
C LEU A 21 0.97 63.54 -12.39
N LEU A 22 0.51 62.54 -11.64
CA LEU A 22 -0.19 62.75 -10.37
C LEU A 22 0.04 61.55 -9.43
N LYS A 23 0.50 61.80 -8.20
CA LYS A 23 0.59 60.81 -7.12
C LYS A 23 -0.76 60.68 -6.42
N VAL A 24 -1.31 59.47 -6.31
CA VAL A 24 -2.45 59.16 -5.44
C VAL A 24 -2.14 57.92 -4.58
N ARG A 25 -2.80 57.84 -3.41
CA ARG A 25 -2.49 56.99 -2.26
C ARG A 25 -2.82 55.51 -2.45
N SER A 26 -2.28 54.70 -1.53
CA SER A 26 -2.53 53.27 -1.36
C SER A 26 -3.97 52.94 -0.92
N SER A 27 -4.65 52.05 -1.64
CA SER A 27 -5.77 51.23 -1.14
C SER A 27 -6.03 50.06 -2.08
N GLY A 28 -6.20 48.85 -1.53
CA GLY A 28 -6.59 47.65 -2.30
C GLY A 28 -5.56 46.53 -2.29
N ARG A 29 -5.77 45.52 -1.43
CA ARG A 29 -5.19 44.18 -1.62
C ARG A 29 -6.12 43.40 -2.55
N VAL A 30 -5.58 42.86 -3.64
CA VAL A 30 -6.26 41.83 -4.45
C VAL A 30 -5.38 40.59 -4.42
N PRO A 31 -5.81 39.47 -3.82
CA PRO A 31 -5.02 38.24 -3.83
C PRO A 31 -5.02 37.64 -5.23
N PHE A 32 -3.84 37.28 -5.75
CA PHE A 32 -3.70 36.60 -7.03
C PHE A 32 -4.08 35.12 -6.87
N ALA A 33 -5.39 34.86 -6.82
CA ALA A 33 -5.95 33.53 -6.64
C ALA A 33 -5.78 32.70 -7.93
N VAL A 34 -4.66 31.99 -8.04
CA VAL A 34 -4.47 30.95 -9.06
C VAL A 34 -5.46 29.82 -8.77
N ARG A 35 -6.63 29.89 -9.41
CA ARG A 35 -7.61 28.80 -9.44
C ARG A 35 -7.09 27.69 -10.35
N THR A 36 -6.18 26.88 -9.82
CA THR A 36 -5.88 25.56 -10.38
C THR A 36 -7.15 24.73 -10.28
N LEU A 37 -7.92 24.68 -11.37
CA LEU A 37 -9.05 23.78 -11.52
C LEU A 37 -8.51 22.36 -11.66
N ALA A 38 -8.13 21.77 -10.54
CA ALA A 38 -7.86 20.35 -10.44
C ALA A 38 -9.15 19.60 -10.78
N TYR A 39 -9.22 19.06 -11.99
CA TYR A 39 -10.20 18.07 -12.39
C TYR A 39 -9.89 16.77 -11.66
N ALA A 40 -10.15 16.77 -10.35
CA ALA A 40 -10.20 15.57 -9.54
C ALA A 40 -11.41 14.76 -10.02
N SER A 41 -11.17 13.88 -10.99
CA SER A 41 -12.14 12.88 -11.42
C SER A 41 -12.37 11.94 -10.25
N THR A 42 -13.38 12.24 -9.42
CA THR A 42 -13.83 11.38 -8.34
C THR A 42 -14.62 10.21 -8.92
N MET A 43 -13.95 9.37 -9.70
CA MET A 43 -14.37 8.00 -9.85
C MET A 43 -14.33 7.38 -8.47
N SER A 44 -15.50 7.05 -7.92
CA SER A 44 -15.58 6.30 -6.67
C SER A 44 -14.78 5.00 -6.85
N SER A 45 -14.07 4.58 -5.81
CA SER A 45 -13.58 3.21 -5.76
C SER A 45 -14.78 2.26 -5.88
N VAL A 46 -14.62 1.19 -6.68
CA VAL A 46 -15.64 0.13 -6.83
C VAL A 46 -15.92 -0.58 -5.49
N TYR A 47 -14.96 -0.46 -4.57
CA TYR A 47 -15.01 -0.96 -3.21
C TYR A 47 -15.11 0.20 -2.23
N GLU A 48 -16.02 0.07 -1.27
CA GLU A 48 -16.23 0.97 -0.14
C GLU A 48 -15.78 0.27 1.15
N THR A 49 -15.45 1.03 2.20
CA THR A 49 -15.04 0.48 3.50
C THR A 49 -15.95 0.98 4.62
N VAL A 50 -16.24 0.09 5.57
CA VAL A 50 -17.08 0.35 6.74
C VAL A 50 -16.24 0.09 7.99
N ALA A 51 -15.81 1.17 8.65
CA ALA A 51 -15.10 1.09 9.91
C ALA A 51 -16.07 0.80 11.07
N ARG A 52 -15.61 0.00 12.03
CA ARG A 52 -16.29 -0.39 13.26
C ARG A 52 -15.30 -0.34 14.41
N GLY A 53 -15.77 0.02 15.61
CA GLY A 53 -14.91 0.21 16.77
C GLY A 53 -13.99 1.43 16.70
N ASN A 54 -13.00 1.45 17.60
CA ASN A 54 -12.04 2.52 17.84
C ASN A 54 -10.70 2.20 17.18
N LEU A 55 -10.23 3.04 16.24
CA LEU A 55 -8.90 2.85 15.63
C LEU A 55 -7.80 2.86 16.71
N TYR A 56 -6.77 2.05 16.53
CA TYR A 56 -5.72 1.78 17.52
C TYR A 56 -6.16 1.03 18.79
N SER A 57 -7.36 0.43 18.79
CA SER A 57 -7.80 -0.52 19.81
C SER A 57 -7.90 -1.96 19.26
N PRO A 58 -7.96 -2.99 20.13
CA PRO A 58 -8.23 -4.37 19.72
C PRO A 58 -9.62 -4.59 19.07
N ASN A 59 -10.57 -3.67 19.27
CA ASN A 59 -11.94 -3.80 18.75
C ASN A 59 -12.11 -3.27 17.31
N TYR A 60 -11.11 -2.57 16.76
CA TYR A 60 -11.20 -1.97 15.42
C TYR A 60 -11.37 -3.04 14.33
N ARG A 61 -12.33 -2.83 13.43
CA ARG A 61 -12.51 -3.63 12.21
C ARG A 61 -12.83 -2.74 11.03
N LEU A 62 -12.23 -3.03 9.88
CA LEU A 62 -12.53 -2.39 8.60
C LEU A 62 -13.11 -3.43 7.63
N PHE A 63 -14.44 -3.45 7.51
CA PHE A 63 -15.18 -4.30 6.60
C PHE A 63 -15.27 -3.66 5.20
N TYR A 64 -15.57 -4.47 4.19
CA TYR A 64 -15.63 -4.03 2.80
C TYR A 64 -17.02 -4.16 2.21
N LYS A 65 -17.34 -3.28 1.26
CA LYS A 65 -18.56 -3.31 0.47
C LYS A 65 -18.26 -3.17 -1.02
N LYS A 66 -19.15 -3.72 -1.84
CA LYS A 66 -19.23 -3.54 -3.30
C LYS A 66 -20.71 -3.45 -3.65
N ASN A 67 -21.13 -2.44 -4.42
CA ASN A 67 -22.55 -2.23 -4.76
C ASN A 67 -23.49 -2.26 -3.53
N ASN A 68 -23.07 -1.67 -2.40
CA ASN A 68 -23.75 -1.68 -1.09
C ASN A 68 -23.86 -3.07 -0.37
N GLN A 69 -23.49 -4.17 -1.02
CA GLN A 69 -23.38 -5.51 -0.42
C GLN A 69 -22.05 -5.65 0.34
N PHE A 70 -22.04 -6.33 1.49
CA PHE A 70 -20.81 -6.63 2.24
C PHE A 70 -20.04 -7.78 1.58
N ILE A 71 -18.71 -7.70 1.61
CA ILE A 71 -17.81 -8.68 0.97
C ILE A 71 -16.57 -8.97 1.84
N SER A 72 -15.96 -10.15 1.67
CA SER A 72 -14.60 -10.41 2.19
C SER A 72 -13.55 -9.74 1.29
N PRO A 73 -12.58 -9.00 1.84
CA PRO A 73 -11.45 -8.49 1.07
C PRO A 73 -10.54 -9.62 0.56
N TRP A 74 -10.46 -10.75 1.27
CA TRP A 74 -9.59 -11.85 0.90
C TRP A 74 -10.20 -12.74 -0.20
N HIS A 75 -11.52 -12.92 -0.20
CA HIS A 75 -12.16 -13.96 -1.01
C HIS A 75 -13.01 -13.43 -2.16
N ASP A 76 -13.65 -12.27 -2.00
CA ASP A 76 -14.67 -11.77 -2.94
C ASP A 76 -14.12 -10.67 -3.87
N ILE A 77 -12.97 -10.07 -3.53
CA ILE A 77 -12.20 -9.21 -4.44
C ILE A 77 -11.42 -10.13 -5.38
N PRO A 78 -11.60 -10.06 -6.70
CA PRO A 78 -10.86 -10.93 -7.63
C PRO A 78 -9.34 -10.65 -7.58
N LEU A 79 -8.51 -11.69 -7.70
CA LEU A 79 -7.05 -11.54 -7.83
C LEU A 79 -6.66 -10.56 -8.95
N TYR A 80 -7.29 -10.72 -10.12
CA TYR A 80 -7.06 -9.88 -11.29
C TYR A 80 -8.07 -8.74 -11.40
N ALA A 81 -7.57 -7.53 -11.65
CA ALA A 81 -8.37 -6.41 -12.16
C ALA A 81 -8.49 -6.47 -13.69
N ASP A 82 -7.43 -6.89 -14.37
CA ASP A 82 -7.42 -7.29 -15.79
C ASP A 82 -6.40 -8.44 -15.96
N GLU A 83 -6.89 -9.64 -16.24
CA GLU A 83 -6.05 -10.83 -16.40
C GLU A 83 -5.24 -10.80 -17.70
N ASN A 84 -5.70 -10.11 -18.75
CA ASN A 84 -4.99 -10.00 -20.03
C ASN A 84 -3.81 -9.02 -19.91
N ALA A 85 -4.05 -7.89 -19.24
CA ALA A 85 -3.02 -6.89 -18.97
C ALA A 85 -2.13 -7.22 -17.75
N LYS A 86 -2.39 -8.34 -17.05
CA LYS A 86 -1.74 -8.75 -15.79
C LYS A 86 -1.71 -7.63 -14.75
N VAL A 87 -2.87 -7.00 -14.58
CA VAL A 87 -3.15 -6.04 -13.50
C VAL A 87 -3.89 -6.77 -12.39
N TYR A 88 -3.36 -6.68 -11.18
CA TYR A 88 -3.86 -7.32 -9.97
C TYR A 88 -4.65 -6.31 -9.13
N ASN A 89 -5.60 -6.79 -8.32
CA ASN A 89 -6.09 -6.02 -7.19
C ASN A 89 -5.15 -6.23 -6.00
N MET A 90 -4.89 -5.18 -5.23
CA MET A 90 -4.14 -5.23 -3.96
C MET A 90 -4.95 -4.51 -2.88
N ILE A 91 -5.04 -5.09 -1.69
CA ILE A 91 -5.66 -4.46 -0.53
C ILE A 91 -4.56 -3.72 0.25
N VAL A 92 -4.72 -2.40 0.43
CA VAL A 92 -3.78 -1.62 1.27
C VAL A 92 -4.20 -1.70 2.72
N GLU A 93 -3.39 -2.39 3.53
CA GLU A 93 -3.59 -2.51 4.97
C GLU A 93 -2.85 -1.39 5.71
N ASN A 94 -1.63 -1.11 5.26
CA ASN A 94 -0.65 -0.30 5.96
C ASN A 94 -0.13 0.80 5.03
N PRO A 95 -0.73 2.01 5.08
CA PRO A 95 -0.26 3.16 4.32
C PRO A 95 1.20 3.49 4.61
N ARG A 96 1.91 3.99 3.59
CA ARG A 96 3.31 4.42 3.74
C ARG A 96 3.48 5.45 4.85
N TRP A 97 4.55 5.31 5.62
CA TRP A 97 4.90 6.12 6.78
C TRP A 97 3.89 6.03 7.94
N THR A 98 3.27 4.86 8.13
CA THR A 98 2.50 4.51 9.34
C THR A 98 3.10 3.29 10.05
N ASN A 99 2.82 3.15 11.35
CA ASN A 99 3.44 2.13 12.19
C ASN A 99 2.47 1.02 12.64
N ALA A 100 1.17 1.28 12.73
CA ALA A 100 0.19 0.29 13.18
C ALA A 100 0.13 -0.89 12.21
N LYS A 101 0.58 -2.11 12.61
CA LYS A 101 0.48 -3.32 11.79
C LYS A 101 -0.97 -3.75 11.73
N MET A 102 -1.60 -3.49 10.59
CA MET A 102 -2.87 -4.11 10.22
C MET A 102 -2.64 -5.33 9.36
N GLU A 103 -3.68 -6.15 9.30
CA GLU A 103 -3.76 -7.40 8.55
C GLU A 103 -5.23 -7.70 8.21
N ILE A 104 -5.48 -8.32 7.07
CA ILE A 104 -6.71 -9.06 6.78
C ILE A 104 -6.89 -10.14 7.86
N ALA A 105 -8.04 -10.16 8.52
CA ALA A 105 -8.32 -11.17 9.55
C ALA A 105 -8.63 -12.54 8.92
N THR A 106 -7.59 -13.33 8.63
CA THR A 106 -7.69 -14.66 8.02
C THR A 106 -8.54 -15.65 8.83
N THR A 107 -8.67 -15.45 10.14
CA THR A 107 -9.46 -16.25 11.09
C THR A 107 -10.78 -15.61 11.57
N GLU A 108 -11.24 -14.51 10.95
CA GLU A 108 -12.51 -13.87 11.32
C GLU A 108 -13.48 -13.79 10.12
N PRO A 109 -14.79 -14.07 10.31
CA PRO A 109 -15.79 -13.99 9.24
C PRO A 109 -15.82 -12.64 8.53
N MET A 110 -16.02 -12.66 7.21
CA MET A 110 -15.88 -11.50 6.30
C MET A 110 -14.46 -10.89 6.24
N ASN A 111 -13.47 -11.53 6.86
CA ASN A 111 -12.04 -11.17 6.88
C ASN A 111 -11.71 -9.66 6.98
N PRO A 112 -12.36 -8.89 7.89
CA PRO A 112 -12.10 -7.46 8.02
C PRO A 112 -10.62 -7.16 8.30
N VAL A 113 -10.13 -6.01 7.84
CA VAL A 113 -8.79 -5.56 8.23
C VAL A 113 -8.80 -5.10 9.69
N LYS A 114 -7.95 -5.72 10.53
CA LYS A 114 -7.80 -5.47 11.98
C LYS A 114 -6.36 -5.08 12.31
N GLN A 115 -6.07 -4.72 13.56
CA GLN A 115 -4.70 -4.52 14.04
C GLN A 115 -4.17 -5.77 14.76
N ASP A 116 -2.93 -6.18 14.46
CA ASP A 116 -2.23 -7.30 15.10
C ASP A 116 -2.14 -7.10 16.63
N LEU A 117 -2.31 -8.17 17.42
CA LEU A 117 -2.33 -8.15 18.88
C LEU A 117 -1.14 -8.89 19.52
N LYS A 118 -0.03 -8.17 19.73
CA LYS A 118 1.14 -8.70 20.43
C LYS A 118 0.94 -8.66 21.94
N LYS A 119 0.74 -9.82 22.57
CA LYS A 119 0.46 -10.00 24.01
C LYS A 119 -0.78 -9.23 24.50
N GLY A 120 -1.84 -9.21 23.68
CA GLY A 120 -3.11 -8.54 24.01
C GLY A 120 -3.10 -7.01 23.88
N LYS A 121 -2.00 -6.41 23.42
CA LYS A 121 -1.93 -5.00 23.00
C LYS A 121 -1.84 -4.90 21.49
N VAL A 122 -2.42 -3.84 20.94
CA VAL A 122 -2.24 -3.47 19.53
C VAL A 122 -0.77 -3.29 19.17
N ARG A 123 -0.36 -3.84 18.03
CA ARG A 123 1.03 -3.84 17.57
C ARG A 123 1.31 -2.66 16.66
N PHE A 124 2.42 -2.00 16.93
CA PHE A 124 3.07 -1.05 16.04
C PHE A 124 4.43 -1.63 15.62
N ILE A 125 4.92 -1.24 14.44
CA ILE A 125 6.26 -1.55 13.94
C ILE A 125 7.20 -0.42 14.34
N ASP A 126 8.37 -0.77 14.87
CA ASP A 126 9.38 0.15 15.38
C ASP A 126 10.13 0.90 14.25
N ASN A 127 10.46 2.18 14.45
CA ASN A 127 11.20 2.95 13.44
C ASN A 127 12.68 2.58 13.44
N CYS A 128 13.09 1.75 12.49
CA CYS A 128 14.48 1.31 12.34
C CYS A 128 15.23 2.32 11.46
N PHE A 129 16.13 3.11 12.04
CA PHE A 129 16.78 4.24 11.35
C PHE A 129 17.47 3.80 10.05
N PRO A 130 17.20 4.45 8.89
CA PRO A 130 16.51 5.74 8.69
C PRO A 130 15.00 5.63 8.33
N TYR A 131 14.38 4.47 8.52
CA TYR A 131 13.03 4.16 8.04
C TYR A 131 11.92 4.47 9.07
N HIS A 132 10.97 5.32 8.68
CA HIS A 132 9.78 5.65 9.48
C HIS A 132 8.60 4.76 9.05
N GLY A 133 8.13 3.90 9.96
CA GLY A 133 7.06 2.93 9.71
C GLY A 133 7.31 2.01 8.50
N TYR A 134 6.23 1.60 7.83
CA TYR A 134 6.30 0.96 6.52
C TYR A 134 6.76 1.97 5.44
N ILE A 135 7.75 1.61 4.61
CA ILE A 135 8.29 2.52 3.58
C ILE A 135 7.65 2.36 2.19
N TRP A 136 6.57 1.59 2.08
CA TRP A 136 5.67 1.44 0.92
C TRP A 136 4.22 1.57 1.38
N ASN A 137 3.27 1.65 0.44
CA ASN A 137 1.91 1.22 0.80
C ASN A 137 1.94 -0.31 0.81
N TYR A 138 1.51 -0.93 1.89
CA TYR A 138 1.71 -2.35 2.16
C TYR A 138 0.37 -3.06 2.42
N GLY A 139 0.30 -4.32 2.00
CA GLY A 139 -0.81 -5.26 2.23
C GLY A 139 -0.80 -6.34 1.16
N ALA A 140 -1.86 -7.15 1.07
CA ALA A 140 -1.81 -8.39 0.29
C ALA A 140 -2.62 -8.38 -1.03
N LEU A 141 -2.38 -9.38 -1.88
CA LEU A 141 -3.22 -9.71 -3.05
C LEU A 141 -4.34 -10.67 -2.63
N PRO A 142 -5.60 -10.42 -3.02
CA PRO A 142 -6.72 -11.28 -2.65
C PRO A 142 -6.68 -12.60 -3.42
N GLN A 143 -7.42 -13.59 -2.91
CA GLN A 143 -7.52 -14.93 -3.51
C GLN A 143 -6.17 -15.64 -3.64
N THR A 144 -5.21 -15.35 -2.76
CA THR A 144 -3.92 -16.03 -2.63
C THR A 144 -3.76 -16.60 -1.22
N TRP A 145 -2.89 -17.60 -1.03
CA TRP A 145 -2.59 -18.19 0.28
C TRP A 145 -1.22 -18.88 0.29
N GLU A 146 -0.37 -18.50 1.25
CA GLU A 146 0.93 -19.08 1.57
C GLU A 146 0.76 -20.38 2.37
N ASN A 147 0.44 -21.49 1.68
CA ASN A 147 0.09 -22.77 2.31
C ASN A 147 1.15 -23.31 3.32
N PRO A 148 0.84 -23.39 4.63
CA PRO A 148 1.79 -23.82 5.67
C PRO A 148 2.06 -25.33 5.66
N PHE A 149 1.36 -26.10 4.82
CA PHE A 149 1.61 -27.52 4.60
C PHE A 149 2.47 -27.80 3.35
N ASN A 150 3.00 -26.75 2.70
CA ASN A 150 3.83 -26.85 1.50
C ASN A 150 5.23 -26.27 1.75
N ILE A 151 6.25 -27.13 1.82
CA ILE A 151 7.65 -26.71 1.88
C ILE A 151 8.06 -26.15 0.50
N ASN A 152 8.29 -24.84 0.42
CA ASN A 152 8.74 -24.19 -0.81
C ASN A 152 10.23 -24.48 -1.07
N SER A 153 10.57 -24.82 -2.31
CA SER A 153 11.91 -25.26 -2.72
C SER A 153 12.96 -24.13 -2.79
N HIS A 154 12.53 -22.87 -2.78
CA HIS A 154 13.41 -21.70 -2.89
C HIS A 154 13.83 -21.10 -1.54
N THR A 155 13.10 -21.43 -0.47
CA THR A 155 13.35 -21.05 0.92
C THR A 155 13.72 -22.23 1.82
N SER A 156 13.30 -23.46 1.46
CA SER A 156 13.28 -24.64 2.34
C SER A 156 12.38 -24.48 3.59
N ALA A 157 11.32 -23.69 3.48
CA ALA A 157 10.37 -23.39 4.56
C ALA A 157 8.91 -23.63 4.12
N ASN A 158 8.00 -23.83 5.07
CA ASN A 158 6.54 -23.82 4.83
C ASN A 158 6.07 -22.40 4.44
N GLY A 159 4.86 -22.20 3.91
CA GLY A 159 4.23 -20.87 3.87
C GLY A 159 3.83 -20.34 5.26
N ASP A 160 3.63 -19.03 5.39
CA ASP A 160 3.26 -18.35 6.65
C ASP A 160 1.76 -18.40 7.00
N ASN A 161 0.94 -19.04 6.17
CA ASN A 161 -0.53 -19.18 6.26
C ASN A 161 -1.38 -17.95 5.91
N ASP A 162 -0.80 -16.82 5.50
CA ASP A 162 -1.53 -15.59 5.16
C ASP A 162 -1.63 -15.39 3.61
N PRO A 163 -2.29 -14.32 3.10
CA PRO A 163 -2.33 -14.00 1.67
C PRO A 163 -1.04 -13.30 1.22
N ILE A 164 -0.62 -13.50 -0.04
CA ILE A 164 0.70 -13.06 -0.51
C ILE A 164 0.89 -11.54 -0.44
N ASP A 165 1.99 -11.13 0.17
CA ASP A 165 2.25 -9.75 0.56
C ASP A 165 2.82 -8.88 -0.57
N ALA A 166 2.48 -7.59 -0.57
CA ALA A 166 2.88 -6.65 -1.61
C ALA A 166 3.33 -5.29 -1.08
N CYS A 167 4.44 -4.81 -1.65
CA CYS A 167 5.04 -3.51 -1.41
C CYS A 167 4.78 -2.60 -2.62
N GLU A 168 3.83 -1.66 -2.50
CA GLU A 168 3.44 -0.74 -3.56
C GLU A 168 4.26 0.56 -3.51
N ILE A 169 5.02 0.80 -4.59
CA ILE A 169 6.13 1.76 -4.61
C ILE A 169 5.78 3.12 -5.23
N GLY A 170 4.52 3.37 -5.60
CA GLY A 170 4.06 4.59 -6.25
C GLY A 170 4.16 5.83 -5.35
N GLN A 171 4.23 7.02 -5.97
CA GLN A 171 4.49 8.29 -5.29
C GLN A 171 3.40 8.70 -4.28
N ARG A 172 2.18 8.16 -4.44
CA ARG A 172 1.01 8.44 -3.61
C ARG A 172 1.05 7.63 -2.31
N VAL A 173 0.66 8.24 -1.19
CA VAL A 173 0.29 7.47 0.02
C VAL A 173 -1.17 7.05 -0.15
N ALA A 174 -1.42 5.75 -0.21
CA ALA A 174 -2.75 5.17 -0.38
C ALA A 174 -3.52 5.15 0.96
N LYS A 175 -4.84 4.99 0.91
CA LYS A 175 -5.64 4.86 2.14
C LYS A 175 -5.66 3.42 2.65
N ARG A 176 -5.79 3.26 3.97
CA ARG A 176 -6.10 1.99 4.61
C ARG A 176 -7.47 1.49 4.12
N GLY A 177 -7.51 0.26 3.64
CA GLY A 177 -8.62 -0.36 2.93
C GLY A 177 -8.88 0.17 1.51
N GLU A 178 -7.94 0.90 0.91
CA GLU A 178 -8.02 1.18 -0.53
C GLU A 178 -7.66 -0.09 -1.32
N VAL A 179 -8.49 -0.43 -2.30
CA VAL A 179 -8.20 -1.49 -3.26
C VAL A 179 -7.51 -0.86 -4.48
N LEU A 180 -6.21 -1.12 -4.63
CA LEU A 180 -5.40 -0.61 -5.73
C LEU A 180 -5.43 -1.56 -6.91
N GLN A 181 -5.44 -1.01 -8.12
CA GLN A 181 -5.09 -1.75 -9.33
C GLN A 181 -3.59 -1.60 -9.53
N VAL A 182 -2.85 -2.68 -9.36
CA VAL A 182 -1.38 -2.69 -9.38
C VAL A 182 -0.84 -3.59 -10.47
N LYS A 183 0.35 -3.28 -10.98
CA LYS A 183 1.11 -4.19 -11.84
C LYS A 183 2.37 -4.68 -11.14
N LEU A 184 2.77 -5.90 -11.51
CA LEU A 184 3.87 -6.62 -10.91
C LEU A 184 5.22 -6.24 -11.53
N LEU A 185 6.22 -6.02 -10.69
CA LEU A 185 7.59 -5.70 -11.10
C LEU A 185 8.57 -6.84 -10.74
N GLY A 186 8.36 -7.50 -9.60
CA GLY A 186 9.20 -8.60 -9.13
C GLY A 186 8.85 -9.04 -7.72
N LEU A 187 9.75 -9.76 -7.04
CA LEU A 187 9.61 -10.09 -5.62
C LEU A 187 10.96 -10.29 -4.91
N ILE A 188 10.92 -10.42 -3.58
CA ILE A 188 12.01 -10.99 -2.78
C ILE A 188 11.48 -12.09 -1.85
N ALA A 189 12.23 -13.19 -1.74
CA ALA A 189 11.92 -14.30 -0.84
C ALA A 189 12.38 -13.96 0.58
N LEU A 190 11.49 -13.49 1.47
CA LEU A 190 11.80 -13.40 2.89
C LEU A 190 11.71 -14.80 3.51
N ILE A 191 12.50 -15.03 4.55
CA ILE A 191 12.33 -16.14 5.48
C ILE A 191 12.09 -15.50 6.84
N ASP A 192 10.81 -15.36 7.20
CA ASP A 192 10.37 -14.66 8.41
C ASP A 192 10.18 -15.66 9.55
N GLU A 193 10.99 -15.53 10.61
CA GLU A 193 11.06 -16.43 11.79
C GLU A 193 11.21 -17.95 11.56
N GLY A 194 11.16 -18.43 10.32
CA GLY A 194 11.23 -19.84 9.92
C GLY A 194 10.30 -20.20 8.76
N GLU A 195 9.39 -19.31 8.38
CA GLU A 195 8.38 -19.48 7.35
C GLU A 195 8.77 -18.74 6.04
N THR A 196 8.18 -19.18 4.92
CA THR A 196 8.27 -18.55 3.60
C THR A 196 7.30 -17.39 3.57
N ASP A 197 7.83 -16.25 3.15
CA ASP A 197 7.09 -15.01 3.10
C ASP A 197 7.52 -14.27 1.81
N TRP A 198 6.66 -14.27 0.79
CA TRP A 198 6.95 -13.65 -0.49
C TRP A 198 6.52 -12.18 -0.53
N LYS A 199 7.49 -11.26 -0.41
CA LYS A 199 7.24 -9.82 -0.57
C LYS A 199 7.31 -9.42 -2.05
N LEU A 200 6.15 -9.26 -2.68
CA LEU A 200 6.00 -8.75 -4.05
C LEU A 200 6.38 -7.26 -4.13
N ILE A 201 6.94 -6.85 -5.26
CA ILE A 201 7.21 -5.44 -5.61
C ILE A 201 6.24 -5.04 -6.72
N VAL A 202 5.37 -4.06 -6.44
CA VAL A 202 4.27 -3.66 -7.33
C VAL A 202 4.14 -2.14 -7.41
N ILE A 203 3.38 -1.63 -8.40
CA ILE A 203 3.04 -0.20 -8.50
C ILE A 203 1.60 0.02 -8.98
N ASP A 204 0.89 1.00 -8.42
CA ASP A 204 -0.41 1.47 -8.89
C ASP A 204 -0.35 1.84 -10.39
N VAL A 205 -1.23 1.26 -11.21
CA VAL A 205 -1.21 1.48 -12.67
C VAL A 205 -1.52 2.93 -13.08
N ARG A 206 -1.99 3.76 -12.12
CA ARG A 206 -2.26 5.19 -12.29
C ARG A 206 -1.05 6.06 -11.93
N ASP A 207 0.06 5.50 -11.45
CA ASP A 207 1.26 6.26 -11.11
C ASP A 207 1.97 6.81 -12.38
N PRO A 208 2.46 8.06 -12.40
CA PRO A 208 3.17 8.63 -13.55
C PRO A 208 4.47 7.92 -13.98
N LEU A 209 5.03 7.04 -13.15
CA LEU A 209 6.18 6.18 -13.48
C LEU A 209 5.78 4.74 -13.84
N ALA A 210 4.51 4.36 -13.69
CA ALA A 210 4.03 3.02 -14.07
C ALA A 210 4.27 2.71 -15.56
N ASN A 211 4.28 3.71 -16.44
CA ASN A 211 4.59 3.49 -17.87
C ASN A 211 6.09 3.34 -18.19
N LYS A 212 6.97 3.36 -17.18
CA LYS A 212 8.43 3.15 -17.32
C LYS A 212 8.95 1.92 -16.55
N LEU A 213 8.31 1.59 -15.44
CA LEU A 213 8.66 0.46 -14.57
C LEU A 213 8.01 -0.82 -15.12
N HIS A 214 8.71 -1.65 -15.89
CA HIS A 214 8.15 -2.85 -16.53
C HIS A 214 8.76 -4.16 -16.07
N ASP A 215 9.88 -4.12 -15.35
CA ASP A 215 10.44 -5.25 -14.58
C ASP A 215 11.24 -4.73 -13.37
N ILE A 216 11.75 -5.65 -12.54
CA ILE A 216 12.42 -5.32 -11.28
C ILE A 216 13.68 -4.47 -11.47
N THR A 217 14.36 -4.62 -12.61
CA THR A 217 15.54 -3.82 -12.99
C THR A 217 15.24 -2.34 -13.17
N ASP A 218 14.01 -2.00 -13.58
CA ASP A 218 13.63 -0.61 -13.81
C ASP A 218 13.44 0.14 -12.49
N VAL A 219 13.21 -0.58 -11.39
CA VAL A 219 13.09 0.00 -10.04
C VAL A 219 14.43 0.60 -9.60
N ASP A 220 15.56 -0.06 -9.85
CA ASP A 220 16.87 0.52 -9.52
C ASP A 220 17.27 1.68 -10.46
N ILE A 221 16.70 1.73 -11.67
CA ILE A 221 16.91 2.84 -12.63
C ILE A 221 16.11 4.09 -12.23
N HIS A 222 14.86 3.92 -11.77
CA HIS A 222 13.95 5.04 -11.50
C HIS A 222 13.79 5.39 -10.01
N HIS A 223 13.98 4.42 -9.12
CA HIS A 223 13.98 4.58 -7.66
C HIS A 223 15.31 4.06 -7.06
N PRO A 224 16.47 4.61 -7.46
CA PRO A 224 17.79 4.08 -7.10
C PRO A 224 17.97 3.96 -5.58
N GLY A 225 18.30 2.74 -5.12
CA GLY A 225 18.48 2.41 -3.72
C GLY A 225 17.21 1.94 -2.99
N LEU A 226 16.02 2.01 -3.61
CA LEU A 226 14.78 1.54 -3.00
C LEU A 226 14.82 0.03 -2.70
N LEU A 227 15.28 -0.81 -3.64
CA LEU A 227 15.37 -2.25 -3.42
C LEU A 227 16.35 -2.61 -2.30
N GLN A 228 17.47 -1.88 -2.17
CA GLN A 228 18.40 -2.06 -1.05
C GLN A 228 17.77 -1.62 0.28
N ALA A 229 17.01 -0.53 0.30
CA ALA A 229 16.26 -0.11 1.49
C ALA A 229 15.17 -1.13 1.89
N THR A 230 14.50 -1.74 0.90
CA THR A 230 13.51 -2.80 1.12
C THR A 230 14.13 -4.06 1.73
N LYS A 231 15.23 -4.54 1.17
CA LYS A 231 15.94 -5.69 1.73
C LYS A 231 16.45 -5.42 3.14
N GLU A 232 16.95 -4.23 3.44
CA GLU A 232 17.42 -3.89 4.78
C GLU A 232 16.26 -3.72 5.78
N TRP A 233 15.15 -3.07 5.41
CA TRP A 233 13.94 -2.96 6.25
C TRP A 233 13.40 -4.33 6.65
N LEU A 234 13.21 -5.22 5.68
CA LEU A 234 12.69 -6.59 5.90
C LEU A 234 13.66 -7.46 6.73
N LYS A 235 14.97 -7.19 6.65
CA LYS A 235 16.01 -7.82 7.50
C LYS A 235 15.90 -7.38 8.96
N ILE A 236 15.64 -6.09 9.23
CA ILE A 236 15.86 -5.50 10.57
C ILE A 236 14.61 -5.17 11.39
N TYR A 237 13.41 -5.04 10.80
CA TYR A 237 12.22 -4.50 11.48
C TYR A 237 11.77 -5.25 12.75
N LYS A 238 12.15 -6.52 12.93
CA LYS A 238 11.84 -7.30 14.14
C LYS A 238 12.90 -7.19 15.26
N ILE A 239 14.11 -6.70 14.95
CA ILE A 239 15.26 -6.65 15.88
C ILE A 239 14.97 -5.82 17.14
N PRO A 240 14.32 -4.64 17.08
CA PRO A 240 13.90 -3.89 18.28
C PRO A 240 13.06 -4.70 19.25
N THR A 241 12.32 -5.69 18.74
CA THR A 241 11.46 -6.57 19.56
C THR A 241 12.18 -7.80 20.14
N GLY A 242 13.51 -7.86 20.02
CA GLY A 242 14.36 -8.95 20.55
C GLY A 242 14.44 -10.20 19.66
N LYS A 243 14.08 -10.08 18.37
CA LYS A 243 14.23 -11.14 17.37
C LYS A 243 15.59 -11.03 16.65
N PRO A 244 16.11 -12.12 16.06
CA PRO A 244 17.26 -12.02 15.15
C PRO A 244 16.91 -11.22 13.88
N ALA A 245 17.93 -10.87 13.10
CA ALA A 245 17.73 -10.41 11.73
C ALA A 245 17.08 -11.52 10.88
N ASN A 246 16.13 -11.15 10.04
CA ASN A 246 15.50 -12.08 9.10
C ASN A 246 16.46 -12.50 7.98
N LYS A 247 16.14 -13.64 7.36
CA LYS A 247 16.92 -14.25 6.28
C LYS A 247 16.14 -14.15 4.97
N PHE A 248 16.78 -14.54 3.86
CA PHE A 248 16.16 -14.54 2.55
C PHE A 248 16.46 -15.85 1.80
N GLY A 249 15.46 -16.36 1.08
CA GLY A 249 15.65 -17.38 0.06
C GLY A 249 16.41 -16.83 -1.15
N LEU A 250 16.77 -17.68 -2.12
CA LEU A 250 17.37 -17.26 -3.40
C LEU A 250 18.60 -16.33 -3.25
N ASN A 251 19.44 -16.56 -2.23
CA ASN A 251 20.58 -15.71 -1.84
C ASN A 251 20.21 -14.23 -1.53
N GLY A 252 18.93 -13.95 -1.27
CA GLY A 252 18.38 -12.61 -1.15
C GLY A 252 18.44 -11.80 -2.44
N MET A 253 18.46 -12.46 -3.60
CA MET A 253 18.31 -11.80 -4.90
C MET A 253 16.84 -11.50 -5.16
N TYR A 254 16.54 -10.29 -5.58
CA TYR A 254 15.25 -9.96 -6.18
C TYR A 254 15.03 -10.80 -7.45
N GLN A 255 13.81 -11.31 -7.62
CA GLN A 255 13.40 -12.02 -8.83
C GLN A 255 12.55 -11.11 -9.72
N ASN A 256 12.56 -11.41 -11.03
CA ASN A 256 11.81 -10.66 -12.03
C ASN A 256 10.30 -10.89 -11.92
N LYS A 257 9.50 -10.09 -12.64
CA LYS A 257 8.03 -10.22 -12.63
C LYS A 257 7.53 -11.61 -13.06
N ASP A 258 8.23 -12.31 -13.95
CA ASP A 258 7.77 -13.60 -14.50
C ASP A 258 7.88 -14.70 -13.43
N PHE A 259 8.97 -14.71 -12.66
CA PHE A 259 9.09 -15.54 -11.47
C PHE A 259 8.00 -15.19 -10.45
N ALA A 260 7.78 -13.90 -10.20
CA ALA A 260 6.77 -13.45 -9.24
C ALA A 260 5.34 -13.83 -9.67
N ALA A 261 5.02 -13.79 -10.97
CA ALA A 261 3.73 -14.21 -11.51
C ALA A 261 3.49 -15.72 -11.32
N ASN A 262 4.53 -16.55 -11.40
CA ASN A 262 4.44 -17.98 -11.10
C ASN A 262 4.14 -18.24 -9.60
N VAL A 263 4.74 -17.47 -8.69
CA VAL A 263 4.47 -17.57 -7.23
C VAL A 263 3.04 -17.11 -6.90
N ILE A 264 2.55 -16.04 -7.55
CA ILE A 264 1.14 -15.63 -7.43
C ILE A 264 0.20 -16.71 -7.97
N ALA A 265 0.55 -17.37 -9.07
CA ALA A 265 -0.24 -18.49 -9.60
C ALA A 265 -0.25 -19.70 -8.65
N GLU A 266 0.89 -20.06 -8.05
CA GLU A 266 0.98 -21.14 -7.04
C GLU A 266 0.13 -20.83 -5.80
N THR A 267 0.28 -19.65 -5.20
CA THR A 267 -0.49 -19.23 -4.02
C THR A 267 -1.99 -19.05 -4.31
N HIS A 268 -2.37 -18.67 -5.55
CA HIS A 268 -3.77 -18.68 -5.99
C HIS A 268 -4.34 -20.10 -6.13
N GLU A 269 -3.57 -21.05 -6.65
CA GLU A 269 -3.95 -22.47 -6.69
C GLU A 269 -3.97 -23.12 -5.30
N PHE A 270 -3.20 -22.63 -4.32
CA PHE A 270 -3.35 -23.00 -2.92
C PHE A 270 -4.65 -22.44 -2.32
N TRP A 271 -4.96 -21.16 -2.56
CA TRP A 271 -6.23 -20.56 -2.12
C TRP A 271 -7.46 -21.30 -2.69
N LYS A 272 -7.47 -21.69 -3.97
CA LYS A 272 -8.55 -22.51 -4.54
C LYS A 272 -8.74 -23.86 -3.82
N LYS A 273 -7.65 -24.46 -3.33
CA LYS A 273 -7.67 -25.73 -2.56
C LYS A 273 -8.07 -25.52 -1.09
N LEU A 274 -7.93 -24.30 -0.58
CA LEU A 274 -8.38 -23.89 0.75
C LEU A 274 -9.90 -23.69 0.77
N THR A 275 -10.45 -22.94 -0.20
CA THR A 275 -11.87 -22.54 -0.26
C THR A 275 -12.82 -23.65 -0.72
N ALA A 276 -12.30 -24.68 -1.39
CA ALA A 276 -13.03 -25.89 -1.78
C ALA A 276 -13.40 -26.82 -0.60
N LYS A 277 -12.96 -26.53 0.64
CA LYS A 277 -13.15 -27.41 1.80
C LYS A 277 -14.35 -26.99 2.66
N PRO A 278 -15.37 -27.87 2.84
CA PRO A 278 -16.59 -27.54 3.59
C PRO A 278 -16.40 -27.46 5.12
N GLU A 279 -15.23 -27.86 5.63
CA GLU A 279 -14.95 -27.91 7.08
C GLU A 279 -14.40 -26.57 7.63
N ASN A 280 -14.08 -25.62 6.77
CA ASN A 280 -13.27 -24.44 7.10
C ASN A 280 -14.14 -23.20 7.40
N THR A 281 -14.93 -23.26 8.47
CA THR A 281 -16.01 -22.29 8.79
C THR A 281 -15.53 -20.87 9.06
N GLU A 282 -14.27 -20.67 9.46
CA GLU A 282 -13.67 -19.34 9.69
C GLU A 282 -13.58 -18.49 8.41
N LEU A 283 -13.59 -19.13 7.23
CA LEU A 283 -13.54 -18.48 5.91
C LEU A 283 -14.92 -17.99 5.40
N SER A 284 -15.87 -17.74 6.30
CA SER A 284 -17.25 -17.39 5.96
C SER A 284 -17.35 -16.09 5.15
N THR A 285 -17.88 -16.15 3.93
CA THR A 285 -17.97 -15.00 3.00
C THR A 285 -19.25 -14.98 2.13
N CYS A 286 -19.51 -13.89 1.43
CA CYS A 286 -20.72 -13.65 0.63
C CYS A 286 -20.56 -13.85 -0.89
N THR A 287 -19.54 -14.57 -1.35
CA THR A 287 -19.26 -14.71 -2.79
C THR A 287 -20.36 -15.46 -3.56
N ASP A 288 -20.67 -14.98 -4.76
CA ASP A 288 -21.49 -15.69 -5.75
C ASP A 288 -20.76 -16.92 -6.35
N ASP A 289 -19.43 -16.99 -6.28
CA ASP A 289 -18.62 -18.07 -6.89
C ASP A 289 -19.02 -19.46 -6.37
N SER A 290 -19.48 -20.32 -7.29
CA SER A 290 -19.93 -21.69 -7.00
C SER A 290 -18.85 -22.61 -6.44
N HIS A 291 -17.57 -22.29 -6.60
CA HIS A 291 -16.44 -23.05 -6.05
C HIS A 291 -16.27 -22.89 -4.53
N PHE A 292 -16.82 -21.81 -3.96
CA PHE A 292 -16.67 -21.51 -2.53
C PHE A 292 -17.73 -22.25 -1.70
N MET A 293 -17.28 -23.12 -0.79
CA MET A 293 -18.20 -23.97 0.00
C MET A 293 -18.84 -23.24 1.19
N ASN A 294 -18.11 -22.35 1.86
CA ASN A 294 -18.51 -21.80 3.17
C ASN A 294 -19.16 -20.41 3.01
N LYS A 295 -20.30 -20.39 2.32
CA LYS A 295 -21.04 -19.17 2.02
C LYS A 295 -21.96 -18.74 3.16
N ILE A 296 -22.06 -17.43 3.38
CA ILE A 296 -23.09 -16.82 4.23
C ILE A 296 -23.91 -15.80 3.43
N THR A 297 -25.15 -15.58 3.87
CA THR A 297 -26.05 -14.59 3.26
C THR A 297 -25.63 -13.16 3.62
N GLN A 298 -26.08 -12.20 2.80
CA GLN A 298 -25.93 -10.77 3.13
C GLN A 298 -26.60 -10.39 4.46
N GLU A 299 -27.65 -11.10 4.89
CA GLU A 299 -28.27 -10.88 6.21
C GLU A 299 -27.35 -11.31 7.36
N GLU A 300 -26.64 -12.43 7.19
CA GLU A 300 -25.64 -12.90 8.16
C GLU A 300 -24.41 -12.00 8.20
N ALA A 301 -23.92 -11.52 7.05
CA ALA A 301 -22.87 -10.51 7.00
C ALA A 301 -23.29 -9.20 7.69
N MET A 302 -24.52 -8.73 7.48
CA MET A 302 -25.05 -7.57 8.21
C MET A 302 -25.11 -7.81 9.72
N LYS A 303 -25.49 -9.02 10.18
CA LYS A 303 -25.47 -9.41 11.60
C LYS A 303 -24.05 -9.45 12.19
N ILE A 304 -23.07 -9.93 11.43
CA ILE A 304 -21.64 -9.94 11.83
C ILE A 304 -21.13 -8.50 11.99
N VAL A 305 -21.39 -7.61 11.01
CA VAL A 305 -20.94 -6.22 11.11
C VAL A 305 -21.67 -5.49 12.25
N ALA A 306 -22.97 -5.73 12.44
CA ALA A 306 -23.75 -5.11 13.51
C ALA A 306 -23.41 -5.61 14.93
N SER A 307 -22.77 -6.79 15.08
CA SER A 307 -22.32 -7.28 16.39
C SER A 307 -21.01 -6.66 16.86
N THR A 308 -20.21 -6.10 15.94
CA THR A 308 -19.05 -5.25 16.29
C THR A 308 -19.50 -3.87 16.76
N PRO A 309 -18.74 -3.17 17.63
CA PRO A 309 -19.09 -1.82 18.09
C PRO A 309 -19.22 -0.82 16.93
N ASP A 310 -20.07 0.20 17.09
CA ASP A 310 -20.11 1.33 16.16
C ASP A 310 -18.75 2.05 16.09
N GLN A 311 -18.50 2.80 15.01
CA GLN A 311 -17.24 3.53 14.85
C GLN A 311 -17.10 4.60 15.92
N GLY A 312 -16.05 4.50 16.74
CA GLY A 312 -15.68 5.48 17.74
C GLY A 312 -14.49 6.35 17.33
N GLU A 313 -14.09 7.26 18.22
CA GLU A 313 -12.83 7.98 18.08
C GLU A 313 -11.62 7.03 18.16
N ALA A 314 -10.48 7.44 17.61
CA ALA A 314 -9.24 6.68 17.70
C ALA A 314 -8.67 6.74 19.12
N GLU A 315 -8.18 5.61 19.63
CA GLU A 315 -7.44 5.57 20.89
C GLU A 315 -6.08 6.28 20.75
N PRO A 316 -5.55 6.91 21.81
CA PRO A 316 -4.27 7.59 21.76
C PRO A 316 -3.12 6.60 21.55
N ILE A 317 -2.26 6.89 20.58
CA ILE A 317 -1.01 6.16 20.37
C ILE A 317 -0.03 6.51 21.51
N ASP A 318 0.65 5.51 22.07
CA ASP A 318 1.72 5.71 23.04
C ASP A 318 2.94 6.37 22.33
N PRO A 319 3.49 7.51 22.82
CA PRO A 319 4.63 8.18 22.21
C PRO A 319 5.90 7.31 22.05
N ILE A 320 5.98 6.14 22.69
CA ILE A 320 7.03 5.16 22.42
C ILE A 320 7.08 4.72 20.94
N VAL A 321 5.97 4.82 20.20
CA VAL A 321 5.90 4.51 18.76
C VAL A 321 6.74 5.47 17.91
N ASP A 322 7.05 6.67 18.41
CA ASP A 322 7.95 7.63 17.73
C ASP A 322 9.45 7.32 17.96
N THR A 323 9.78 6.25 18.70
CA THR A 323 11.18 5.89 19.03
C THR A 323 11.96 5.48 17.77
N TRP A 324 13.19 5.99 17.67
CA TRP A 324 14.15 5.63 16.63
C TRP A 324 15.16 4.60 17.13
N HIS A 325 15.22 3.45 16.46
CA HIS A 325 16.14 2.36 16.74
C HIS A 325 17.32 2.40 15.77
N TYR A 326 18.50 2.70 16.29
CA TYR A 326 19.76 2.68 15.55
C TYR A 326 20.36 1.28 15.62
N ILE A 327 20.16 0.50 14.55
CA ILE A 327 20.51 -0.93 14.52
C ILE A 327 21.92 -1.12 13.96
N SER A 328 22.78 -1.79 14.72
CA SER A 328 24.05 -2.35 14.27
C SER A 328 23.90 -3.88 14.10
N ALA A 329 23.74 -4.35 12.86
CA ALA A 329 23.45 -5.74 12.52
C ALA A 329 24.19 -6.24 11.26
#